data_AF-A0A8C9Y2G0-F1
#
_entry.id   AF-A0A8C9Y2G0-F1
#
_cell.length_a   1.000
_cell.length_b   1.000
_cell.length_c   1.000
_cell.angle_alpha   90.00
_cell.angle_beta   90.00
_cell.angle_gamma   90.00
#
_symmetry.space_group_name_H-M   'P 1'
#
loop_
_entity.id
_entity.type
_entity.pdbx_description
1 polymer ?
#
loop_
_entity_poly.entity_id
_entity_poly.type
_entity_poly.pdbx_seq_one_letter_code
_entity_poly.pdbx_strand_id
1 'polypeptide(L)'
;MAQKGVQLDREAFSCSICLDLLKDPVTTPCGHNYCMNCIKSHWDVEDCKYSYSCPQCRKTFTSRPDLLKNNLLADLVEELKKTGLQAAPADHCYAGAEDVACDVCTGRKLKAHKSCLQCLASYCEKHLQLHYESATFKKHKLVEPSKKLQENVCSRHDEVMKIFCRTDQQLICYLCSVDEHKGHDTVSAAAERAERQRELEGSRQNIQQRIQDREKDVKLLQQQAEAINVSADKAVEDSEKIFTELIRLLEKRSSDVKQQVRSQQKREVSRVKELQEKLEQEITELKRKDAELKKLSHTEDHNQFLHNYPSLSPLSQSTSSIHIRPLSCFEDVTAAVSEVRDKLQDVLREKWTKVSLTGTEVDVLLPQPEPKTRAGFLKYSHEITLDPNTAHTQLSVPGSQCRYSVLLQRL
;
A
#
# COMPACT_ATOMS: atom_id res chain seq x y z
N MET A 1 -9.93 -50.32 -36.55
CA MET A 1 -9.85 -48.85 -36.45
C MET A 1 -9.85 -48.49 -34.97
N ALA A 2 -8.72 -48.00 -34.46
CA ALA A 2 -8.58 -47.64 -33.05
C ALA A 2 -9.36 -46.36 -32.77
N GLN A 3 -10.37 -46.42 -31.90
CA GLN A 3 -10.96 -45.22 -31.32
C GLN A 3 -9.94 -44.60 -30.36
N LYS A 4 -9.34 -43.49 -30.79
CA LYS A 4 -8.51 -42.62 -29.96
C LYS A 4 -9.44 -42.08 -28.85
N GLY A 5 -9.29 -42.57 -27.62
CA GLY A 5 -9.97 -41.97 -26.47
C GLY A 5 -9.53 -40.53 -26.33
N VAL A 6 -10.44 -39.59 -26.50
CA VAL A 6 -10.16 -38.15 -26.33
C VAL A 6 -10.06 -37.91 -24.83
N GLN A 7 -8.85 -37.69 -24.33
CA GLN A 7 -8.63 -37.20 -22.97
C GLN A 7 -9.16 -35.77 -22.90
N LEU A 8 -10.29 -35.57 -22.23
CA LEU A 8 -10.90 -34.24 -22.06
C LEU A 8 -10.01 -33.44 -21.10
N ASP A 9 -9.39 -32.38 -21.60
CA ASP A 9 -8.51 -31.50 -20.83
C ASP A 9 -9.32 -30.68 -19.81
N ARG A 10 -8.97 -30.81 -18.52
CA ARG A 10 -9.64 -30.11 -17.41
C ARG A 10 -9.54 -28.59 -17.55
N GLU A 11 -8.47 -28.09 -18.16
CA GLU A 11 -8.26 -26.66 -18.39
C GLU A 11 -9.26 -26.11 -19.42
N ALA A 12 -9.66 -26.92 -20.42
CA ALA A 12 -10.64 -26.54 -21.44
C ALA A 12 -12.07 -26.35 -20.90
N PHE A 13 -12.38 -26.89 -19.71
CA PHE A 13 -13.70 -26.82 -19.07
C PHE A 13 -13.73 -25.94 -17.82
N SER A 14 -12.71 -25.10 -17.63
CA SER A 14 -12.57 -24.21 -16.49
C SER A 14 -13.06 -22.79 -16.81
N CYS A 15 -13.75 -22.17 -15.85
CA CYS A 15 -14.19 -20.79 -15.95
C CYS A 15 -13.01 -19.86 -15.70
N SER A 16 -12.72 -18.92 -16.61
CA SER A 16 -11.57 -18.02 -16.44
C SER A 16 -11.77 -16.91 -15.39
N ILE A 17 -12.97 -16.81 -14.78
CA ILE A 17 -13.27 -15.83 -13.72
C ILE A 17 -13.03 -16.47 -12.34
N CYS A 18 -13.63 -17.63 -12.06
CA CYS A 18 -13.50 -18.30 -10.77
C CYS A 18 -12.42 -19.40 -10.75
N LEU A 19 -11.83 -19.71 -11.91
CA LEU A 19 -10.78 -20.73 -12.11
C LEU A 19 -11.19 -22.17 -11.72
N ASP A 20 -12.50 -22.40 -11.56
CA ASP A 20 -13.10 -23.71 -11.28
C ASP A 20 -13.79 -24.29 -12.52
N LEU A 21 -14.10 -25.59 -12.50
CA LEU A 21 -14.97 -26.23 -13.49
C LEU A 21 -16.29 -25.47 -13.64
N LEU A 22 -16.72 -25.30 -14.88
CA LEU A 22 -17.91 -24.52 -15.22
C LEU A 22 -19.16 -25.03 -14.48
N LYS A 23 -19.82 -24.15 -13.73
CA LYS A 23 -21.12 -24.39 -13.08
C LYS A 23 -22.19 -23.64 -13.86
N ASP A 24 -23.16 -24.38 -14.38
CA ASP A 24 -24.14 -23.85 -15.35
C ASP A 24 -23.45 -23.05 -16.47
N PRO A 25 -22.64 -23.72 -17.31
CA PRO A 25 -21.84 -23.05 -18.33
C PRO A 25 -22.71 -22.23 -19.27
N VAL A 26 -22.24 -21.04 -19.61
CA VAL A 26 -22.83 -20.18 -20.63
C VAL A 26 -21.77 -19.79 -21.64
N THR A 27 -22.17 -19.72 -22.92
CA THR A 27 -21.30 -19.30 -24.01
C THR A 27 -21.67 -17.90 -24.42
N THR A 28 -20.74 -16.96 -24.28
CA THR A 28 -20.92 -15.58 -24.74
C THR A 28 -20.92 -15.50 -26.27
N PRO A 29 -21.44 -14.43 -26.90
CA PRO A 29 -21.44 -14.29 -28.37
C PRO A 29 -20.04 -14.26 -29.01
N CYS A 30 -18.98 -14.10 -28.22
CA CYS A 30 -17.60 -14.18 -28.67
C CYS A 30 -17.02 -15.62 -28.60
N GLY A 31 -17.79 -16.60 -28.14
CA GLY A 31 -17.40 -18.02 -28.07
C GLY A 31 -16.75 -18.45 -26.75
N HIS A 32 -16.48 -17.52 -25.83
CA HIS A 32 -15.90 -17.83 -24.52
C HIS A 32 -16.96 -18.32 -23.53
N ASN A 33 -16.54 -19.23 -22.63
CA ASN A 33 -17.41 -19.96 -21.73
C ASN A 33 -17.14 -19.61 -20.27
N TYR A 34 -18.19 -19.37 -19.50
CA TYR A 34 -18.11 -18.98 -18.09
C TYR A 34 -19.19 -19.68 -17.28
N CYS A 35 -19.06 -19.68 -15.95
CA CYS A 35 -20.20 -19.98 -15.09
C CYS A 35 -21.24 -18.86 -15.24
N MET A 36 -22.52 -19.21 -15.33
CA MET A 36 -23.64 -18.25 -15.44
C MET A 36 -23.51 -17.09 -14.43
N ASN A 37 -23.30 -17.41 -13.16
CA ASN A 37 -23.20 -16.39 -12.11
C ASN A 37 -21.94 -15.53 -12.23
N CYS A 38 -20.81 -16.11 -12.66
CA CYS A 38 -19.55 -15.37 -12.77
C CYS A 38 -19.63 -14.27 -13.84
N ILE A 39 -20.14 -14.59 -15.03
CA ILE A 39 -20.27 -13.60 -16.09
C ILE A 39 -21.40 -12.59 -15.79
N LYS A 40 -22.46 -13.04 -15.11
CA LYS A 40 -23.55 -12.15 -14.67
C LYS A 40 -23.03 -11.10 -13.70
N SER A 41 -22.29 -11.50 -12.66
CA SER A 41 -21.67 -10.57 -11.70
C SER A 41 -20.64 -9.65 -12.34
N HIS A 42 -19.87 -10.14 -13.32
CA HIS A 42 -18.93 -9.28 -14.06
C HIS A 42 -19.67 -8.15 -14.79
N TRP A 43 -20.76 -8.47 -15.49
CA TRP A 43 -21.58 -7.47 -16.17
C TRP A 43 -22.42 -6.60 -15.23
N ASP A 44 -22.84 -7.11 -14.07
CA ASP A 44 -23.55 -6.30 -13.05
C ASP A 44 -22.65 -5.20 -12.46
N VAL A 45 -21.33 -5.42 -12.40
CA VAL A 45 -20.34 -4.37 -12.01
C VAL A 45 -20.12 -3.38 -13.16
N GLU A 46 -20.16 -3.84 -14.41
CA GLU A 46 -20.00 -3.00 -15.59
C GLU A 46 -21.28 -2.23 -15.99
N ASP A 47 -22.45 -2.56 -15.45
CA ASP A 47 -23.72 -1.87 -15.68
C ASP A 47 -23.63 -0.36 -15.32
N CYS A 48 -22.75 0.01 -14.39
CA CYS A 48 -22.46 1.41 -14.05
C CYS A 48 -21.71 2.19 -15.15
N LYS A 49 -21.19 1.52 -16.20
CA LYS A 49 -20.35 2.11 -17.26
C LYS A 49 -20.93 1.97 -18.68
N TYR A 50 -22.15 1.44 -18.83
CA TYR A 50 -22.82 1.21 -20.13
C TYR A 50 -21.99 0.39 -21.15
N SER A 51 -21.09 -0.48 -20.69
CA SER A 51 -20.24 -1.29 -21.56
C SER A 51 -20.14 -2.72 -21.04
N TYR A 52 -20.66 -3.70 -21.80
CA TYR A 52 -20.53 -5.12 -21.45
C TYR A 52 -19.36 -5.71 -22.21
N SER A 53 -18.34 -6.22 -21.52
CA SER A 53 -17.16 -6.77 -22.15
C SER A 53 -16.94 -8.25 -21.83
N CYS A 54 -16.27 -8.97 -22.73
CA CYS A 54 -15.80 -10.32 -22.46
C CYS A 54 -14.52 -10.29 -21.61
N PRO A 55 -14.46 -10.97 -20.45
CA PRO A 55 -13.26 -11.00 -19.61
C PRO A 55 -11.98 -11.49 -20.33
N GLN A 56 -12.11 -12.44 -21.25
CA GLN A 56 -10.96 -13.07 -21.91
C GLN A 56 -10.46 -12.28 -23.12
N CYS A 57 -11.35 -11.89 -24.05
CA CYS A 57 -10.95 -11.24 -25.30
C CYS A 57 -11.29 -9.75 -25.37
N ARG A 58 -11.94 -9.19 -24.34
CA ARG A 58 -12.35 -7.79 -24.23
C ARG A 58 -13.28 -7.29 -25.34
N LYS A 59 -13.89 -8.19 -26.11
CA LYS A 59 -14.92 -7.84 -27.09
C LYS A 59 -16.10 -7.19 -26.35
N THR A 60 -16.49 -6.00 -26.79
CA THR A 60 -17.61 -5.25 -26.22
C THR A 60 -18.92 -5.58 -26.92
N PHE A 61 -20.02 -5.50 -26.17
CA PHE A 61 -21.37 -5.71 -26.65
C PHE A 61 -22.20 -4.45 -26.42
N THR A 62 -22.99 -4.05 -27.42
CA THR A 62 -23.82 -2.82 -27.40
C THR A 62 -25.02 -2.90 -26.47
N SER A 63 -25.48 -4.12 -26.17
CA SER A 63 -26.53 -4.42 -25.20
C SER A 63 -26.13 -5.65 -24.40
N ARG A 64 -26.69 -5.79 -23.20
CA ARG A 64 -26.42 -6.94 -22.34
C ARG A 64 -26.82 -8.23 -23.06
N PRO A 65 -25.89 -9.18 -23.29
CA PRO A 65 -26.24 -10.44 -23.93
C PRO A 65 -27.14 -11.29 -23.02
N ASP A 66 -28.16 -11.92 -23.61
CA ASP A 66 -28.96 -12.92 -22.91
C ASP A 66 -28.12 -14.17 -22.64
N LEU A 67 -28.12 -14.60 -21.39
CA LEU A 67 -27.36 -15.76 -20.94
C LEU A 67 -28.27 -16.99 -20.92
N LEU A 68 -28.01 -17.92 -21.83
CA LEU A 68 -28.64 -19.24 -21.86
C LEU A 68 -27.61 -20.29 -21.46
N LYS A 69 -28.06 -21.25 -20.65
CA LYS A 69 -27.24 -22.40 -20.26
C LYS A 69 -26.87 -23.22 -21.50
N ASN A 70 -25.58 -23.46 -21.68
CA ASN A 70 -25.07 -24.37 -22.69
C ASN A 70 -25.17 -25.81 -22.14
N ASN A 71 -26.25 -26.50 -22.52
CA ASN A 71 -26.51 -27.87 -22.06
C ASN A 71 -25.41 -28.84 -22.50
N LEU A 72 -24.83 -28.65 -23.69
CA LEU A 72 -23.78 -29.53 -24.21
C LEU A 72 -22.49 -29.43 -23.38
N LEU A 73 -22.08 -28.21 -23.01
CA LEU A 73 -20.96 -28.02 -22.07
C LEU A 73 -21.30 -28.51 -20.67
N ALA A 74 -22.54 -28.35 -20.22
CA ALA A 74 -22.96 -28.86 -18.91
C ALA A 74 -22.86 -30.39 -18.87
N ASP A 75 -23.33 -31.08 -19.91
CA ASP A 75 -23.24 -32.53 -20.04
C ASP A 75 -21.77 -32.99 -20.10
N LEU A 76 -20.91 -32.31 -20.86
CA LEU A 76 -19.48 -32.63 -20.92
C LEU A 76 -18.77 -32.41 -19.58
N VAL A 77 -19.11 -31.37 -18.83
CA VAL A 77 -18.55 -31.11 -17.48
C VAL A 77 -19.06 -32.15 -16.49
N GLU A 78 -20.31 -32.58 -16.57
CA GLU A 78 -20.84 -33.66 -15.74
C GLU A 78 -20.22 -35.01 -16.09
N GLU A 79 -20.00 -35.30 -17.37
CA GLU A 79 -19.24 -36.49 -17.80
C GLU A 79 -17.78 -36.42 -17.35
N LEU A 80 -17.14 -35.24 -17.36
CA LEU A 80 -15.79 -35.04 -16.79
C LEU A 80 -15.78 -35.26 -15.27
N LYS A 81 -16.80 -34.80 -14.53
CA LYS A 81 -16.94 -35.06 -13.09
C LYS A 81 -17.15 -36.55 -12.81
N LYS A 82 -17.96 -37.24 -13.63
CA LYS A 82 -18.22 -38.68 -13.53
C LYS A 82 -16.98 -39.49 -13.89
N THR A 83 -16.25 -39.15 -14.95
CA THR A 83 -14.98 -39.79 -15.32
C THR A 83 -13.82 -39.42 -14.40
N GLY A 84 -13.90 -38.29 -13.69
CA GLY A 84 -13.00 -37.94 -12.57
C GLY A 84 -13.31 -38.69 -11.27
N LEU A 85 -14.52 -39.25 -11.13
CA LEU A 85 -14.98 -40.02 -9.95
C LEU A 85 -15.22 -41.52 -10.23
N GLN A 86 -15.19 -41.96 -11.49
CA GLN A 86 -15.26 -43.37 -11.89
C GLN A 86 -14.02 -43.77 -12.67
N ALA A 87 -13.27 -44.67 -12.04
CA ALA A 87 -12.32 -45.57 -12.65
C ALA A 87 -11.34 -44.91 -13.62
N ALA A 88 -10.26 -44.40 -13.04
CA ALA A 88 -9.02 -44.26 -13.77
C ALA A 88 -8.70 -45.56 -14.54
N PRO A 89 -8.05 -45.48 -15.72
CA PRO A 89 -7.70 -46.65 -16.52
C PRO A 89 -6.93 -47.65 -15.66
N ALA A 90 -6.99 -48.93 -16.02
CA ALA A 90 -6.40 -50.09 -15.34
C ALA A 90 -4.86 -50.07 -15.13
N ASP A 91 -4.22 -48.89 -15.13
CA ASP A 91 -2.83 -48.64 -14.78
C ASP A 91 -2.61 -48.26 -13.30
N HIS A 92 -3.64 -47.85 -12.55
CA HIS A 92 -3.47 -47.50 -11.12
C HIS A 92 -3.38 -48.69 -10.16
N CYS A 93 -3.50 -49.92 -10.66
CA CYS A 93 -3.30 -51.11 -9.84
C CYS A 93 -1.82 -51.48 -9.71
N TYR A 94 -0.95 -50.97 -10.58
CA TYR A 94 0.48 -51.27 -10.57
C TYR A 94 1.27 -50.24 -9.78
N ALA A 95 2.33 -50.68 -9.11
CA ALA A 95 3.17 -49.79 -8.33
C ALA A 95 4.03 -48.92 -9.25
N GLY A 96 3.88 -47.59 -9.17
CA GLY A 96 4.78 -46.63 -9.80
C GLY A 96 6.11 -46.48 -9.04
N ALA A 97 7.01 -45.62 -9.54
CA ALA A 97 8.34 -45.40 -8.93
C ALA A 97 8.27 -44.93 -7.46
N GLU A 98 7.23 -44.17 -7.11
CA GLU A 98 7.02 -43.64 -5.76
C GLU A 98 6.18 -44.55 -4.86
N ASP A 99 5.49 -45.54 -5.42
CA ASP A 99 4.62 -46.45 -4.67
C ASP A 99 5.40 -47.59 -4.00
N VAL A 100 4.82 -48.16 -2.95
CA VAL A 100 5.27 -49.43 -2.36
C VAL A 100 4.65 -50.56 -3.16
N ALA A 101 5.48 -51.48 -3.67
CA ALA A 101 5.03 -52.61 -4.46
C ALA A 101 4.60 -53.79 -3.56
N CYS A 102 3.65 -54.60 -4.02
CA CYS A 102 3.30 -55.85 -3.35
C CYS A 102 4.41 -56.89 -3.49
N ASP A 103 4.82 -57.49 -2.38
CA ASP A 103 5.92 -58.45 -2.32
C ASP A 103 5.54 -59.84 -2.81
N VAL A 104 4.24 -60.16 -2.84
CA VAL A 104 3.71 -61.48 -3.23
C VAL A 104 3.35 -61.57 -4.72
N CYS A 105 3.08 -60.43 -5.38
CA CYS A 105 2.74 -60.43 -6.81
C CYS A 105 3.87 -61.00 -7.66
N THR A 106 3.53 -61.99 -8.50
CA THR A 106 4.43 -62.51 -9.53
C THR A 106 4.29 -61.67 -10.81
N GLY A 107 5.41 -61.30 -11.43
CA GLY A 107 5.44 -60.44 -12.63
C GLY A 107 5.34 -58.94 -12.32
N ARG A 108 4.47 -58.21 -13.03
CA ARG A 108 4.28 -56.75 -12.82
C ARG A 108 3.61 -56.52 -11.46
N LYS A 109 4.34 -55.92 -10.51
CA LYS A 109 3.90 -55.78 -9.12
C LYS A 109 2.77 -54.75 -8.97
N LEU A 110 1.73 -55.14 -8.23
CA LEU A 110 0.63 -54.25 -7.88
C LEU A 110 1.03 -53.27 -6.77
N LYS A 111 0.39 -52.11 -6.69
CA LYS A 111 0.53 -51.17 -5.57
C LYS A 111 0.08 -51.85 -4.28
N ALA A 112 0.92 -51.79 -3.25
CA ALA A 112 0.57 -52.28 -1.93
C ALA A 112 -0.48 -51.37 -1.29
N HIS A 113 -1.46 -51.98 -0.63
CA HIS A 113 -2.49 -51.29 0.12
C HIS A 113 -2.19 -51.26 1.62
N LYS A 114 -1.57 -52.32 2.17
CA LYS A 114 -1.07 -52.36 3.55
C LYS A 114 0.26 -53.11 3.63
N SER A 115 1.07 -52.75 4.62
CA SER A 115 2.22 -53.54 5.06
C SER A 115 1.88 -54.28 6.35
N CYS A 116 2.34 -55.52 6.48
CA CYS A 116 2.23 -56.30 7.71
C CYS A 116 3.52 -56.18 8.52
N LEU A 117 3.42 -55.74 9.77
CA LEU A 117 4.59 -55.61 10.66
C LEU A 117 5.16 -56.95 11.13
N GLN A 118 4.38 -58.03 11.04
CA GLN A 118 4.80 -59.38 11.42
C GLN A 118 5.39 -60.14 10.25
N CYS A 119 4.79 -60.05 9.06
CA CYS A 119 5.33 -60.70 7.85
C CYS A 119 6.47 -59.89 7.21
N LEU A 120 6.65 -58.63 7.62
CA LEU A 120 7.62 -57.69 7.05
C LEU A 120 7.50 -57.57 5.52
N ALA A 121 6.26 -57.66 5.04
CA ALA A 121 5.90 -57.64 3.64
C ALA A 121 4.72 -56.70 3.39
N SER A 122 4.68 -56.17 2.17
CA SER A 122 3.65 -55.28 1.66
C SER A 122 2.73 -56.03 0.70
N TYR A 123 1.42 -55.84 0.88
CA TYR A 123 0.40 -56.61 0.16
C TYR A 123 -0.52 -55.67 -0.61
N CYS A 124 -0.81 -56.01 -1.87
CA CYS A 124 -1.93 -55.43 -2.59
C CYS A 124 -3.24 -56.00 -2.02
N GLU A 125 -4.38 -55.37 -2.36
CA GLU A 125 -5.69 -55.75 -1.84
C GLU A 125 -5.99 -57.26 -1.93
N LYS A 126 -5.67 -57.88 -3.08
CA LYS A 126 -5.86 -59.32 -3.31
C LYS A 126 -5.07 -60.19 -2.34
N HIS A 127 -3.79 -59.85 -2.09
CA HIS A 127 -2.94 -60.64 -1.19
C HIS A 127 -3.14 -60.30 0.28
N LEU A 128 -3.80 -59.17 0.57
CA LEU A 128 -4.19 -58.78 1.92
C LEU A 128 -5.37 -59.61 2.43
N GLN A 129 -6.21 -60.14 1.54
CA GLN A 129 -7.41 -60.90 1.87
C GLN A 129 -7.13 -62.08 2.82
N LEU A 130 -5.98 -62.74 2.69
CA LEU A 130 -5.54 -63.82 3.60
C LEU A 130 -5.35 -63.33 5.06
N HIS A 131 -4.98 -62.06 5.27
CA HIS A 131 -4.85 -61.47 6.60
C HIS A 131 -6.21 -61.20 7.26
N TYR A 132 -7.27 -61.02 6.46
CA TYR A 132 -8.63 -60.80 6.96
C TYR A 132 -9.40 -62.11 7.17
N GLU A 133 -9.22 -63.10 6.30
CA GLU A 133 -10.04 -64.31 6.29
C GLU A 133 -9.48 -65.39 7.23
N SER A 134 -8.15 -65.56 7.26
CA SER A 134 -7.50 -66.60 8.07
C SER A 134 -7.41 -66.23 9.54
N ALA A 135 -7.92 -67.10 10.42
CA ALA A 135 -7.83 -66.93 11.87
C ALA A 135 -6.37 -66.78 12.37
N THR A 136 -5.41 -67.38 11.67
CA THR A 136 -3.97 -67.31 12.01
C THR A 136 -3.39 -65.91 11.76
N PHE A 137 -3.80 -65.25 10.66
CA PHE A 137 -3.24 -63.96 10.25
C PHE A 137 -4.04 -62.75 10.73
N LYS A 138 -5.27 -62.94 11.25
CA LYS A 138 -6.10 -61.87 11.83
C LYS A 138 -5.43 -61.06 12.94
N LYS A 139 -4.45 -61.65 13.65
CA LYS A 139 -3.71 -60.99 14.74
C LYS A 139 -2.54 -60.12 14.24
N HIS A 140 -2.22 -60.18 12.96
CA HIS A 140 -1.14 -59.39 12.39
C HIS A 140 -1.54 -57.91 12.29
N LYS A 141 -0.60 -57.02 12.60
CA LYS A 141 -0.84 -55.58 12.55
C LYS A 141 -0.53 -55.06 11.16
N LEU A 142 -1.58 -54.60 10.49
CA LEU A 142 -1.50 -53.95 9.18
C LEU A 142 -1.36 -52.44 9.36
N VAL A 143 -0.43 -51.84 8.63
CA VAL A 143 -0.16 -50.39 8.62
C VAL A 143 -0.11 -49.87 7.20
N GLU A 144 -0.04 -48.55 7.04
CA GLU A 144 0.19 -47.94 5.72
C GLU A 144 1.46 -48.49 5.07
N PRO A 145 1.44 -48.71 3.74
CA PRO A 145 2.59 -49.25 3.04
C PRO A 145 3.84 -48.39 3.26
N SER A 146 4.96 -49.03 3.59
CA SER A 146 6.24 -48.34 3.74
C SER A 146 7.35 -49.06 2.97
N LYS A 147 8.12 -48.32 2.18
CA LYS A 147 9.34 -48.83 1.52
C LYS A 147 10.43 -49.23 2.53
N LYS A 148 10.32 -48.71 3.76
CA LYS A 148 11.30 -48.81 4.83
C LYS A 148 10.87 -49.83 5.89
N LEU A 149 10.01 -50.78 5.52
CA LEU A 149 9.51 -51.78 6.47
C LEU A 149 10.65 -52.64 7.05
N GLN A 150 11.62 -52.98 6.21
CA GLN A 150 12.83 -53.72 6.56
C GLN A 150 13.80 -52.93 7.45
N GLU A 151 13.74 -51.58 7.44
CA GLU A 151 14.52 -50.74 8.36
C GLU A 151 14.06 -50.90 9.83
N ASN A 152 12.95 -51.59 10.09
CA ASN A 152 12.45 -51.87 11.45
C ASN A 152 12.96 -53.21 12.03
N VAL A 153 13.83 -53.92 11.32
CA VAL A 153 14.40 -55.20 11.75
C VAL A 153 15.86 -54.99 12.15
N CYS A 154 16.26 -55.58 13.27
CA CYS A 154 17.65 -55.52 13.70
C CYS A 154 18.52 -56.37 12.77
N SER A 155 19.49 -55.75 12.13
CA SER A 155 20.40 -56.42 11.19
C SER A 155 21.26 -57.54 11.81
N ARG A 156 21.51 -57.49 13.13
CA ARG A 156 22.31 -58.51 13.85
C ARG A 156 21.49 -59.71 14.30
N HIS A 157 20.23 -59.49 14.63
CA HIS A 157 19.40 -60.47 15.34
C HIS A 157 18.18 -60.93 14.54
N ASP A 158 17.89 -60.31 13.39
CA ASP A 158 16.71 -60.54 12.57
C ASP A 158 15.39 -60.37 13.34
N GLU A 159 15.41 -59.54 14.38
CA GLU A 159 14.30 -59.29 15.29
C GLU A 159 13.74 -57.88 15.13
N VAL A 160 12.41 -57.74 15.21
CA VAL A 160 11.75 -56.44 15.07
C VAL A 160 12.18 -55.50 16.20
N MET A 161 12.64 -54.31 15.82
CA MET A 161 13.06 -53.28 16.74
C MET A 161 11.84 -52.60 17.36
N LYS A 162 11.61 -52.88 18.65
CA LYS A 162 10.46 -52.37 19.43
C LYS A 162 10.89 -51.53 20.63
N ILE A 163 12.19 -51.38 20.85
CA ILE A 163 12.79 -50.67 21.97
C ILE A 163 13.53 -49.46 21.40
N PHE A 164 13.45 -48.33 22.08
CA PHE A 164 14.24 -47.14 21.77
C PHE A 164 15.27 -46.94 22.89
N CYS A 165 16.53 -46.86 22.52
CA CYS A 165 17.60 -46.48 23.43
C CYS A 165 17.74 -44.96 23.44
N ARG A 166 17.45 -44.32 24.57
CA ARG A 166 17.57 -42.87 24.75
C ARG A 166 19.02 -42.42 24.84
N THR A 167 19.90 -43.28 25.36
CA THR A 167 21.33 -43.01 25.43
C THR A 167 21.94 -42.85 24.03
N ASP A 168 21.61 -43.76 23.11
CA ASP A 168 22.19 -43.78 21.76
C ASP A 168 21.25 -43.21 20.68
N GLN A 169 20.03 -42.79 21.05
CA GLN A 169 19.02 -42.20 20.17
C GLN A 169 18.66 -43.07 18.95
N GLN A 170 18.49 -44.38 19.16
CA GLN A 170 18.18 -45.33 18.08
C GLN A 170 17.18 -46.40 18.48
N LEU A 171 16.50 -46.96 17.48
CA LEU A 171 15.65 -48.15 17.63
C LEU A 171 16.53 -49.40 17.68
N ILE A 172 16.22 -50.31 18.61
CA ILE A 172 16.93 -51.56 18.85
C ILE A 172 15.93 -52.72 19.08
N CYS A 173 16.38 -53.97 18.91
CA CYS A 173 15.61 -55.16 19.30
C CYS A 173 15.85 -55.53 20.77
N TYR A 174 15.08 -56.51 21.27
CA TYR A 174 15.20 -56.99 22.65
C TYR A 174 16.58 -57.58 22.96
N LEU A 175 17.17 -58.34 22.03
CA LEU A 175 18.50 -58.94 22.23
C LEU A 175 19.60 -57.88 22.35
N CYS A 176 19.56 -56.83 21.52
CA CYS A 176 20.46 -55.67 21.65
C CYS A 176 20.35 -54.99 23.03
N SER A 177 19.14 -54.92 23.62
CA SER A 177 18.93 -54.26 24.93
C SER A 177 19.58 -54.98 26.10
N VAL A 178 19.78 -56.30 26.00
CA VAL A 178 20.37 -57.13 27.07
C VAL A 178 21.85 -57.45 26.84
N ASP A 179 22.38 -57.13 25.65
CA ASP A 179 23.77 -57.34 25.24
C ASP A 179 24.50 -56.00 25.08
N GLU A 180 24.64 -55.48 23.86
CA GLU A 180 25.40 -54.24 23.57
C GLU A 180 24.88 -53.00 24.32
N HIS A 181 23.57 -52.85 24.48
CA HIS A 181 22.95 -51.70 25.15
C HIS A 181 22.62 -51.98 26.62
N LYS A 182 23.29 -52.98 27.21
CA LYS A 182 23.05 -53.35 28.61
C LYS A 182 23.41 -52.20 29.55
N GLY A 183 22.42 -51.73 30.30
CA GLY A 183 22.57 -50.62 31.26
C GLY A 183 22.30 -49.24 30.66
N HIS A 184 21.95 -49.13 29.38
CA HIS A 184 21.49 -47.88 28.79
C HIS A 184 20.04 -47.56 29.19
N ASP A 185 19.65 -46.29 29.09
CA ASP A 185 18.25 -45.91 29.26
C ASP A 185 17.45 -46.37 28.03
N THR A 186 16.62 -47.39 28.24
CA THR A 186 15.81 -48.00 27.17
C THR A 186 14.34 -47.98 27.55
N VAL A 187 13.51 -47.61 26.59
CA VAL A 187 12.05 -47.59 26.72
C VAL A 187 11.41 -48.27 25.52
N SER A 188 10.14 -48.65 25.60
CA SER A 188 9.45 -49.12 24.39
C SER A 188 9.34 -48.00 23.36
N ALA A 189 9.50 -48.33 22.08
CA ALA A 189 9.35 -47.37 20.98
C ALA A 189 7.97 -46.68 20.98
N ALA A 190 6.94 -47.39 21.45
CA ALA A 190 5.59 -46.83 21.60
C ALA A 190 5.52 -45.76 22.70
N ALA A 191 6.21 -45.97 23.83
CA ALA A 191 6.27 -44.99 24.92
C ALA A 191 7.07 -43.75 24.52
N GLU A 192 8.25 -43.92 23.92
CA GLU A 192 9.05 -42.78 23.43
C GLU A 192 8.28 -41.97 22.39
N ARG A 193 7.61 -42.64 21.43
CA ARG A 193 6.77 -41.97 20.45
C ARG A 193 5.67 -41.15 21.12
N ALA A 194 5.01 -41.69 22.15
CA ALA A 194 3.95 -40.97 22.85
C ALA A 194 4.48 -39.71 23.56
N GLU A 195 5.70 -39.75 24.10
CA GLU A 195 6.36 -38.59 24.71
C GLU A 195 6.74 -37.54 23.68
N ARG A 196 7.47 -37.92 22.63
CA ARG A 196 7.85 -37.02 21.53
C ARG A 196 6.64 -36.42 20.83
N GLN A 197 5.56 -37.17 20.69
CA GLN A 197 4.31 -36.66 20.12
C GLN A 197 3.70 -35.53 20.98
N ARG A 198 3.78 -35.62 22.32
CA ARG A 198 3.32 -34.55 23.21
C ARG A 198 4.21 -33.31 23.12
N GLU A 199 5.53 -33.49 23.10
CA GLU A 199 6.49 -32.38 22.92
C GLU A 199 6.27 -31.64 21.59
N LEU A 200 6.03 -32.40 20.51
CA LEU A 200 5.73 -31.85 19.19
C LEU A 200 4.41 -31.05 19.20
N GLU A 201 3.37 -31.57 19.85
CA GLU A 201 2.09 -30.87 19.95
C GLU A 201 2.22 -29.56 20.75
N GLY A 202 2.95 -29.57 21.87
CA GLY A 202 3.24 -28.35 22.63
C GLY A 202 4.04 -27.31 21.83
N SER A 203 5.06 -27.77 21.11
CA SER A 203 5.87 -26.90 20.22
C SER A 203 5.03 -26.31 19.09
N ARG A 204 4.15 -27.11 18.49
CA ARG A 204 3.22 -26.67 17.44
C ARG A 204 2.26 -25.61 17.97
N GLN A 205 1.68 -25.80 19.16
CA GLN A 205 0.81 -24.81 19.80
C GLN A 205 1.54 -23.49 20.07
N ASN A 206 2.79 -23.54 20.55
CA ASN A 206 3.61 -22.34 20.73
C ASN A 206 3.85 -21.58 19.43
N ILE A 207 4.18 -22.28 18.34
CA ILE A 207 4.37 -21.67 17.02
C ILE A 207 3.06 -21.05 16.53
N GLN A 208 1.93 -21.74 16.66
CA GLN A 208 0.63 -21.22 16.26
C GLN A 208 0.27 -19.93 17.04
N GLN A 209 0.52 -19.90 18.35
CA GLN A 209 0.31 -18.69 19.15
C GLN A 209 1.18 -17.53 18.67
N ARG A 210 2.47 -17.77 18.44
CA ARG A 210 3.40 -16.76 17.91
C ARG A 210 3.00 -16.25 16.54
N ILE A 211 2.49 -17.12 15.65
CA ILE A 211 1.97 -16.70 14.34
C ILE A 211 0.80 -15.73 14.54
N GLN A 212 -0.18 -16.08 15.39
CA GLN A 212 -1.33 -15.21 15.66
C GLN A 212 -0.92 -13.86 16.23
N ASP A 213 0.05 -13.83 17.13
CA ASP A 213 0.53 -12.57 17.71
C ASP A 213 1.27 -11.71 16.68
N ARG A 214 2.09 -12.32 15.81
CA ARG A 214 2.73 -11.60 14.70
C ARG A 214 1.75 -11.13 13.64
N GLU A 215 0.69 -11.87 13.38
CA GLU A 215 -0.39 -11.41 12.48
C GLU A 215 -1.11 -10.17 13.05
N LYS A 216 -1.26 -10.08 14.38
CA LYS A 216 -1.79 -8.86 15.03
C LYS A 216 -0.81 -7.70 14.92
N ASP A 217 0.49 -7.94 15.16
CA ASP A 217 1.54 -6.92 15.01
C ASP A 217 1.54 -6.34 13.58
N VAL A 218 1.45 -7.20 12.56
CA VAL A 218 1.40 -6.78 11.16
C VAL A 218 0.18 -5.90 10.88
N LYS A 219 -1.00 -6.26 11.40
CA LYS A 219 -2.22 -5.45 11.25
C LYS A 219 -2.07 -4.08 11.92
N LEU A 220 -1.45 -4.01 13.10
CA LEU A 220 -1.18 -2.76 13.79
C LEU A 220 -0.24 -1.86 12.97
N LEU A 221 0.84 -2.43 12.42
CA LEU A 221 1.77 -1.69 11.57
C LEU A 221 1.10 -1.18 10.29
N GLN A 222 0.20 -1.96 9.68
CA GLN A 222 -0.59 -1.53 8.53
C GLN A 222 -1.49 -0.33 8.88
N GLN A 223 -2.18 -0.37 10.02
CA GLN A 223 -3.00 0.75 10.49
C GLN A 223 -2.17 2.00 10.77
N GLN A 224 -0.97 1.83 11.32
CA GLN A 224 -0.09 2.95 11.59
C GLN A 224 0.48 3.57 10.31
N ALA A 225 0.86 2.75 9.31
CA ALA A 225 1.28 3.24 8.01
C ALA A 225 0.17 4.05 7.33
N GLU A 226 -1.08 3.56 7.39
CA GLU A 226 -2.24 4.29 6.87
C GLU A 226 -2.44 5.63 7.62
N ALA A 227 -2.33 5.62 8.95
CA ALA A 227 -2.45 6.84 9.75
C ALA A 227 -1.37 7.88 9.41
N ILE A 228 -0.14 7.44 9.13
CA ILE A 228 0.96 8.31 8.67
C ILE A 228 0.60 8.93 7.32
N ASN A 229 0.13 8.13 6.36
CA ASN A 229 -0.27 8.63 5.04
C ASN A 229 -1.39 9.67 5.15
N VAL A 230 -2.47 9.36 5.89
CA VAL A 230 -3.59 10.29 6.12
C VAL A 230 -3.11 11.57 6.81
N SER A 231 -2.22 11.47 7.80
CA SER A 231 -1.65 12.64 8.47
C SER A 231 -0.79 13.49 7.54
N ALA A 232 0.00 12.86 6.66
CA ALA A 232 0.83 13.56 5.68
C ALA A 232 -0.04 14.28 4.65
N ASP A 233 -1.03 13.61 4.08
CA ASP A 233 -1.98 14.20 3.14
C ASP A 233 -2.73 15.37 3.77
N LYS A 234 -3.13 15.25 5.04
CA LYS A 234 -3.78 16.34 5.75
C LYS A 234 -2.86 17.55 5.94
N ALA A 235 -1.59 17.31 6.29
CA ALA A 235 -0.61 18.38 6.42
C ALA A 235 -0.33 19.09 5.08
N VAL A 236 -0.34 18.36 3.97
CA VAL A 236 -0.24 18.93 2.61
C VAL A 236 -1.46 19.78 2.31
N GLU A 237 -2.67 19.26 2.50
CA GLU A 237 -3.93 19.99 2.26
C GLU A 237 -3.99 21.30 3.06
N ASP A 238 -3.68 21.22 4.36
CA ASP A 238 -3.69 22.40 5.24
C ASP A 238 -2.62 23.42 4.81
N SER A 239 -1.44 22.95 4.38
CA SER A 239 -0.38 23.82 3.86
C SER A 239 -0.79 24.50 2.55
N GLU A 240 -1.37 23.75 1.60
CA GLU A 240 -1.88 24.28 0.34
C GLU A 240 -2.97 25.35 0.56
N LYS A 241 -3.85 25.13 1.54
CA LYS A 241 -4.86 26.11 1.93
C LYS A 241 -4.22 27.41 2.43
N ILE A 242 -3.21 27.32 3.30
CA ILE A 242 -2.47 28.48 3.80
C ILE A 242 -1.80 29.24 2.64
N PHE A 243 -1.12 28.53 1.72
CA PHE A 243 -0.51 29.18 0.55
C PHE A 243 -1.56 29.85 -0.35
N THR A 244 -2.71 29.21 -0.54
CA THR A 244 -3.81 29.79 -1.31
C THR A 244 -4.33 31.08 -0.68
N GLU A 245 -4.48 31.12 0.65
CA GLU A 245 -4.86 32.34 1.38
C GLU A 245 -3.80 33.45 1.23
N LEU A 246 -2.52 33.11 1.32
CA LEU A 246 -1.41 34.06 1.09
C LEU A 246 -1.42 34.63 -0.34
N ILE A 247 -1.61 33.79 -1.35
CA ILE A 247 -1.72 34.22 -2.75
C ILE A 247 -2.87 35.22 -2.91
N ARG A 248 -4.05 34.91 -2.38
CA ARG A 248 -5.22 35.82 -2.44
C ARG A 248 -4.94 37.17 -1.79
N LEU A 249 -4.23 37.19 -0.66
CA LEU A 249 -3.83 38.44 0.00
C LEU A 249 -2.87 39.27 -0.87
N LEU A 250 -1.89 38.62 -1.50
CA LEU A 250 -0.93 39.28 -2.39
C LEU A 250 -1.61 39.81 -3.67
N GLU A 251 -2.52 39.05 -4.26
CA GLU A 251 -3.33 39.48 -5.41
C GLU A 251 -4.18 40.70 -5.06
N LYS A 252 -4.83 40.69 -3.90
CA LYS A 252 -5.60 41.84 -3.40
C LYS A 252 -4.71 43.08 -3.27
N ARG A 253 -3.54 42.95 -2.64
CA ARG A 253 -2.59 44.07 -2.50
C ARG A 253 -2.06 44.57 -3.84
N SER A 254 -1.81 43.67 -4.79
CA SER A 254 -1.44 44.04 -6.17
C SER A 254 -2.54 44.89 -6.84
N SER A 255 -3.81 44.49 -6.66
CA SER A 255 -4.96 45.27 -7.14
C SER A 255 -5.05 46.65 -6.47
N ASP A 256 -4.86 46.73 -5.15
CA ASP A 256 -4.86 47.99 -4.39
C ASP A 256 -3.80 48.97 -4.95
N VAL A 257 -2.56 48.51 -5.12
CA VAL A 257 -1.44 49.31 -5.66
C VAL A 257 -1.75 49.77 -7.09
N LYS A 258 -2.26 48.86 -7.94
CA LYS A 258 -2.68 49.20 -9.31
C LYS A 258 -3.73 50.31 -9.30
N GLN A 259 -4.75 50.21 -8.45
CA GLN A 259 -5.80 51.21 -8.34
C GLN A 259 -5.24 52.56 -7.86
N GLN A 260 -4.36 52.55 -6.86
CA GLN A 260 -3.71 53.77 -6.37
C GLN A 260 -2.91 54.47 -7.47
N VAL A 261 -2.05 53.74 -8.20
CA VAL A 261 -1.28 54.29 -9.33
C VAL A 261 -2.19 54.87 -10.40
N ARG A 262 -3.27 54.16 -10.79
CA ARG A 262 -4.22 54.65 -11.80
C ARG A 262 -5.01 55.87 -11.35
N SER A 263 -5.39 55.94 -10.06
CA SER A 263 -6.07 57.11 -9.51
C SER A 263 -5.18 58.35 -9.50
N GLN A 264 -3.91 58.19 -9.11
CA GLN A 264 -2.92 59.27 -9.10
C GLN A 264 -2.58 59.70 -10.54
N GLN A 265 -2.42 58.75 -11.47
CA GLN A 265 -2.27 59.04 -12.89
C GLN A 265 -3.43 59.89 -13.42
N LYS A 266 -4.68 59.50 -13.14
CA LYS A 266 -5.87 60.25 -13.59
C LYS A 266 -5.87 61.67 -13.04
N ARG A 267 -5.55 61.85 -11.75
CA ARG A 267 -5.49 63.17 -11.09
C ARG A 267 -4.45 64.08 -11.73
N GLU A 268 -3.21 63.60 -11.92
CA GLU A 268 -2.15 64.41 -12.51
C GLU A 268 -2.44 64.71 -13.99
N VAL A 269 -2.98 63.77 -14.75
CA VAL A 269 -3.38 64.00 -16.16
C VAL A 269 -4.49 65.04 -16.24
N SER A 270 -5.52 64.98 -15.37
CA SER A 270 -6.56 66.00 -15.31
C SER A 270 -5.99 67.39 -15.02
N ARG A 271 -5.06 67.50 -14.06
CA ARG A 271 -4.40 68.77 -13.72
C ARG A 271 -3.62 69.35 -14.90
N VAL A 272 -2.91 68.50 -15.65
CA VAL A 272 -2.19 68.92 -16.86
C VAL A 272 -3.15 69.38 -17.95
N LYS A 273 -4.28 68.67 -18.16
CA LYS A 273 -5.31 69.05 -19.14
C LYS A 273 -5.95 70.41 -18.81
N GLU A 274 -6.28 70.66 -17.54
CA GLU A 274 -6.82 71.96 -17.12
C GLU A 274 -5.85 73.12 -17.37
N LEU A 275 -4.55 72.90 -17.18
CA LEU A 275 -3.52 73.89 -17.53
C LEU A 275 -3.41 74.09 -19.05
N GLN A 276 -3.48 73.00 -19.82
CA GLN A 276 -3.49 73.05 -21.27
C GLN A 276 -4.68 73.86 -21.79
N GLU A 277 -5.90 73.59 -21.30
CA GLU A 277 -7.11 74.31 -21.71
C GLU A 277 -7.02 75.82 -21.42
N LYS A 278 -6.46 76.20 -20.26
CA LYS A 278 -6.22 77.62 -19.93
C LYS A 278 -5.25 78.29 -20.92
N LEU A 279 -4.16 77.61 -21.27
CA LEU A 279 -3.21 78.13 -22.25
C LEU A 279 -3.82 78.23 -23.65
N GLU A 280 -4.62 77.26 -24.07
CA GLU A 280 -5.31 77.28 -25.36
C GLU A 280 -6.30 78.46 -25.44
N GLN A 281 -7.00 78.78 -24.33
CA GLN A 281 -7.84 79.97 -24.22
C GLN A 281 -7.03 81.26 -24.30
N GLU A 282 -5.91 81.37 -23.57
CA GLU A 282 -5.02 82.53 -23.61
C GLU A 282 -4.45 82.75 -25.02
N ILE A 283 -4.01 81.68 -25.69
CA ILE A 283 -3.54 81.73 -27.09
C ILE A 283 -4.66 82.23 -28.02
N THR A 284 -5.89 81.78 -27.82
CA THR A 284 -7.04 82.19 -28.64
C THR A 284 -7.36 83.67 -28.46
N GLU A 285 -7.34 84.17 -27.23
CA GLU A 285 -7.50 85.61 -26.95
C GLU A 285 -6.36 86.44 -27.53
N LEU A 286 -5.10 85.99 -27.40
CA LEU A 286 -3.95 86.66 -27.98
C LEU A 286 -4.04 86.73 -29.50
N LYS A 287 -4.44 85.65 -30.17
CA LYS A 287 -4.69 85.63 -31.63
C LYS A 287 -5.80 86.61 -32.03
N ARG A 288 -6.88 86.72 -31.25
CA ARG A 288 -7.95 87.70 -31.49
C ARG A 288 -7.42 89.13 -31.39
N LYS A 289 -6.67 89.44 -30.32
CA LYS A 289 -6.07 90.77 -30.10
C LYS A 289 -5.06 91.12 -31.19
N ASP A 290 -4.23 90.17 -31.61
CA ASP A 290 -3.31 90.35 -32.73
C ASP A 290 -4.05 90.70 -34.04
N ALA A 291 -5.15 89.99 -34.34
CA ALA A 291 -5.97 90.28 -35.51
C ALA A 291 -6.62 91.68 -35.47
N GLU A 292 -7.09 92.12 -34.30
CA GLU A 292 -7.63 93.48 -34.08
C GLU A 292 -6.56 94.56 -34.29
N LEU A 293 -5.36 94.36 -33.71
CA LEU A 293 -4.22 95.25 -33.91
C LEU A 293 -3.79 95.31 -35.38
N LYS A 294 -3.74 94.15 -36.04
CA LYS A 294 -3.44 94.07 -37.47
C LYS A 294 -4.48 94.85 -38.28
N LYS A 295 -5.78 94.65 -38.04
CA LYS A 295 -6.84 95.39 -38.75
C LYS A 295 -6.72 96.90 -38.55
N LEU A 296 -6.47 97.36 -37.31
CA LEU A 296 -6.31 98.78 -37.02
C LEU A 296 -5.08 99.35 -37.73
N SER A 297 -3.94 98.65 -37.71
CA SER A 297 -2.70 99.10 -38.39
C SER A 297 -2.82 99.27 -39.91
N HIS A 298 -3.79 98.61 -40.56
CA HIS A 298 -4.07 98.74 -42.00
C HIS A 298 -5.16 99.79 -42.29
N THR A 299 -5.61 100.57 -41.30
CA THR A 299 -6.61 101.64 -41.52
C THR A 299 -5.92 102.88 -42.10
N GLU A 300 -6.19 103.23 -43.36
CA GLU A 300 -5.56 104.36 -44.06
C GLU A 300 -6.07 105.73 -43.59
N ASP A 301 -7.32 105.81 -43.09
CA ASP A 301 -7.89 107.05 -42.55
C ASP A 301 -7.33 107.33 -41.15
N HIS A 302 -6.53 108.39 -41.06
CA HIS A 302 -5.85 108.83 -39.84
C HIS A 302 -6.82 109.19 -38.71
N ASN A 303 -7.99 109.77 -39.02
CA ASN A 303 -8.98 110.12 -38.00
C ASN A 303 -9.67 108.85 -37.49
N GLN A 304 -10.02 107.92 -38.37
CA GLN A 304 -10.64 106.65 -38.02
C GLN A 304 -9.69 105.76 -37.21
N PHE A 305 -8.38 105.78 -37.51
CA PHE A 305 -7.36 105.12 -36.70
C PHE A 305 -7.33 105.66 -35.27
N LEU A 306 -7.22 106.99 -35.12
CA LEU A 306 -7.14 107.66 -33.81
C LEU A 306 -8.43 107.50 -33.00
N HIS A 307 -9.59 107.45 -33.65
CA HIS A 307 -10.86 107.19 -32.97
C HIS A 307 -10.99 105.75 -32.45
N ASN A 308 -10.48 104.75 -33.18
CA ASN A 308 -10.59 103.35 -32.80
C ASN A 308 -9.45 102.86 -31.89
N TYR A 309 -8.31 103.55 -31.87
CA TYR A 309 -7.15 103.18 -31.05
C TYR A 309 -7.45 103.09 -29.54
N PRO A 310 -8.19 104.02 -28.91
CA PRO A 310 -8.54 103.95 -27.49
C PRO A 310 -9.45 102.77 -27.12
N SER A 311 -10.13 102.15 -28.10
CA SER A 311 -10.99 100.98 -27.87
C SER A 311 -10.20 99.67 -27.70
N LEU A 312 -8.89 99.69 -27.96
CA LEU A 312 -8.02 98.55 -27.74
C LEU A 312 -7.80 98.33 -26.23
N SER A 313 -8.17 97.15 -25.75
CA SER A 313 -7.87 96.75 -24.38
C SER A 313 -6.35 96.54 -24.21
N PRO A 314 -5.73 97.02 -23.11
CA PRO A 314 -4.31 96.79 -22.86
C PRO A 314 -3.96 95.29 -22.89
N LEU A 315 -2.76 94.96 -23.39
CA LEU A 315 -2.21 93.62 -23.20
C LEU A 315 -1.89 93.46 -21.69
N SER A 316 -2.65 92.60 -21.01
CA SER A 316 -2.23 92.13 -19.69
C SER A 316 -0.91 91.37 -19.85
N GLN A 317 0.07 91.65 -18.99
CA GLN A 317 1.26 90.80 -18.91
C GLN A 317 0.84 89.39 -18.46
N SER A 318 1.31 88.38 -19.19
CA SER A 318 1.09 86.97 -18.82
C SER A 318 1.81 86.68 -17.51
N THR A 319 1.11 86.16 -16.51
CA THR A 319 1.61 86.01 -15.13
C THR A 319 2.14 84.62 -14.80
N SER A 320 2.20 83.67 -15.74
CA SER A 320 2.55 82.29 -15.40
C SER A 320 3.68 81.69 -16.24
N SER A 321 4.88 81.64 -15.66
CA SER A 321 5.91 80.69 -16.07
C SER A 321 5.49 79.28 -15.63
N ILE A 322 5.17 78.40 -16.59
CA ILE A 322 4.78 77.02 -16.27
C ILE A 322 6.02 76.23 -15.90
N HIS A 323 6.20 75.97 -14.61
CA HIS A 323 7.14 74.96 -14.14
C HIS A 323 6.47 73.57 -14.24
N ILE A 324 6.80 72.85 -15.31
CA ILE A 324 6.48 71.41 -15.43
C ILE A 324 7.50 70.65 -14.58
N ARG A 325 7.07 70.12 -13.43
CA ARG A 325 7.90 69.22 -12.62
C ARG A 325 8.08 67.89 -13.38
N PRO A 326 9.31 67.36 -13.52
CA PRO A 326 9.54 66.09 -14.22
C PRO A 326 8.75 64.93 -13.61
N LEU A 327 8.36 64.00 -14.49
CA LEU A 327 7.39 62.92 -14.28
C LEU A 327 7.91 61.74 -13.42
N SER A 328 8.75 61.97 -12.41
CA SER A 328 9.33 60.90 -11.56
C SER A 328 8.34 60.34 -10.52
N CYS A 329 7.05 60.69 -10.59
CA CYS A 329 6.05 60.49 -9.52
C CYS A 329 5.73 59.03 -9.15
N PHE A 330 6.22 58.05 -9.92
CA PHE A 330 5.87 56.63 -9.75
C PHE A 330 7.09 55.71 -9.53
N GLU A 331 8.31 56.23 -9.64
CA GLU A 331 9.54 55.45 -9.38
C GLU A 331 9.58 55.00 -7.91
N ASP A 332 9.20 55.88 -6.99
CA ASP A 332 9.10 55.60 -5.55
C ASP A 332 8.13 54.45 -5.24
N VAL A 333 7.03 54.32 -6.00
CA VAL A 333 6.07 53.22 -5.83
C VAL A 333 6.71 51.89 -6.19
N THR A 334 7.49 51.87 -7.28
CA THR A 334 8.20 50.67 -7.73
C THR A 334 9.30 50.26 -6.74
N ALA A 335 10.03 51.25 -6.21
CA ALA A 335 11.02 51.02 -5.16
C ALA A 335 10.38 50.46 -3.88
N ALA A 336 9.27 51.04 -3.42
CA ALA A 336 8.56 50.57 -2.23
C ALA A 336 8.00 49.14 -2.38
N VAL A 337 7.42 48.81 -3.55
CA VAL A 337 6.94 47.44 -3.83
C VAL A 337 8.11 46.44 -3.88
N SER A 338 9.27 46.86 -4.41
CA SER A 338 10.48 46.03 -4.43
C SER A 338 10.99 45.73 -3.01
N GLU A 339 10.98 46.72 -2.12
CA GLU A 339 11.36 46.52 -0.72
C GLU A 339 10.43 45.52 -0.01
N VAL A 340 9.12 45.56 -0.28
CA VAL A 340 8.16 44.58 0.27
C VAL A 340 8.47 43.17 -0.23
N ARG A 341 8.78 43.01 -1.52
CA ARG A 341 9.19 41.72 -2.10
C ARG A 341 10.42 41.17 -1.39
N ASP A 342 11.46 41.98 -1.21
CA ASP A 342 12.72 41.55 -0.63
C ASP A 342 12.54 41.10 0.82
N LYS A 343 11.77 41.87 1.61
CA LYS A 343 11.38 41.47 2.98
C LYS A 343 10.60 40.16 3.01
N LEU A 344 9.67 39.94 2.08
CA LEU A 344 8.92 38.68 2.00
C LEU A 344 9.85 37.50 1.71
N GLN A 345 10.81 37.67 0.79
CA GLN A 345 11.79 36.64 0.47
C GLN A 345 12.69 36.28 1.67
N ASP A 346 13.10 37.27 2.45
CA ASP A 346 13.91 37.04 3.65
C ASP A 346 13.15 36.25 4.72
N VAL A 347 11.89 36.61 4.97
CA VAL A 347 11.02 35.88 5.91
C VAL A 347 10.83 34.43 5.46
N LEU A 348 10.58 34.22 4.16
CA LEU A 348 10.45 32.88 3.61
C LEU A 348 11.74 32.09 3.81
N ARG A 349 12.90 32.66 3.50
CA ARG A 349 14.20 31.99 3.66
C ARG A 349 14.50 31.59 5.11
N GLU A 350 14.28 32.50 6.06
CA GLU A 350 14.60 32.26 7.48
C GLU A 350 13.66 31.21 8.09
N LYS A 351 12.36 31.29 7.80
CA LYS A 351 11.37 30.40 8.42
C LYS A 351 11.24 29.05 7.72
N TRP A 352 11.51 28.97 6.41
CA TRP A 352 11.42 27.72 5.64
C TRP A 352 12.35 26.63 6.14
N THR A 353 13.58 26.99 6.52
CA THR A 353 14.54 26.04 7.09
C THR A 353 14.03 25.34 8.35
N LYS A 354 13.20 26.02 9.16
CA LYS A 354 12.56 25.42 10.34
C LYS A 354 11.46 24.43 9.96
N VAL A 355 10.67 24.73 8.93
CA VAL A 355 9.62 23.84 8.43
C VAL A 355 10.21 22.53 7.90
N SER A 356 11.35 22.59 7.19
CA SER A 356 12.03 21.38 6.68
C SER A 356 12.63 20.51 7.80
N LEU A 357 13.04 21.09 8.92
CA LEU A 357 13.64 20.35 10.03
C LEU A 357 12.61 19.61 10.89
N THR A 358 11.44 20.22 11.14
CA THR A 358 10.38 19.61 11.97
C THR A 358 9.83 18.30 11.37
N GLY A 359 9.90 18.11 10.05
CA GLY A 359 9.48 16.88 9.38
C GLY A 359 10.45 15.69 9.53
N THR A 360 11.62 15.87 10.15
CA THR A 360 12.66 14.84 10.23
C THR A 360 12.64 14.06 11.56
N GLU A 361 11.95 14.55 12.59
CA GLU A 361 11.71 13.81 13.84
C GLU A 361 10.54 12.83 13.67
N VAL A 362 10.67 11.88 12.74
CA VAL A 362 9.81 10.70 12.76
C VAL A 362 10.49 9.70 13.69
N ASP A 363 9.98 9.59 14.92
CA ASP A 363 10.36 8.54 15.87
C ASP A 363 9.85 7.20 15.31
N VAL A 364 10.61 6.66 14.35
CA VAL A 364 10.32 5.37 13.73
C VAL A 364 10.50 4.31 14.80
N LEU A 365 9.41 3.58 15.07
CA LEU A 365 9.29 2.44 15.98
C LEU A 365 10.16 1.24 15.58
N LEU A 366 11.45 1.45 15.31
CA LEU A 366 12.42 0.39 15.54
C LEU A 366 12.45 0.13 17.05
N PRO A 367 12.71 -1.12 17.50
CA PRO A 367 13.09 -1.33 18.89
C PRO A 367 14.23 -0.37 19.19
N GLN A 368 13.96 0.65 20.00
CA GLN A 368 14.95 1.65 20.38
C GLN A 368 16.16 0.86 20.89
N PRO A 369 17.35 1.02 20.29
CA PRO A 369 18.51 0.26 20.71
C PRO A 369 18.67 0.46 22.21
N GLU A 370 18.79 -0.66 22.96
CA GLU A 370 18.99 -0.59 24.41
C GLU A 370 20.05 0.47 24.70
N PRO A 371 19.77 1.45 25.58
CA PRO A 371 20.65 2.58 25.78
C PRO A 371 22.06 2.08 26.15
N LYS A 372 23.04 2.28 25.27
CA LYS A 372 24.44 1.85 25.52
C LYS A 372 25.27 2.90 26.25
N THR A 373 24.74 4.10 26.42
CA THR A 373 25.43 5.23 27.01
C THR A 373 24.69 5.70 28.26
N ARG A 374 25.44 6.21 29.24
CA ARG A 374 24.88 6.79 30.48
C ARG A 374 23.80 7.84 30.20
N ALA A 375 24.00 8.68 29.18
CA ALA A 375 23.01 9.69 28.77
C ALA A 375 21.72 9.04 28.24
N GLY A 376 21.80 7.91 27.54
CA GLY A 376 20.64 7.13 27.11
C GLY A 376 19.86 6.53 28.29
N PHE A 377 20.54 6.00 29.31
CA PHE A 377 19.89 5.46 30.51
C PHE A 377 19.17 6.54 31.32
N LEU A 378 19.77 7.73 31.44
CA LEU A 378 19.19 8.84 32.20
C LEU A 378 17.89 9.39 31.58
N LYS A 379 17.61 9.12 30.29
CA LYS A 379 16.31 9.48 29.68
C LYS A 379 15.14 8.70 30.29
N TYR A 380 15.40 7.54 30.89
CA TYR A 380 14.39 6.68 31.50
C TYR A 380 14.45 6.68 33.04
N SER A 381 15.26 7.55 33.65
CA SER A 381 15.38 7.62 35.11
C SER A 381 14.09 8.15 35.72
N HIS A 382 13.51 7.38 36.64
CA HIS A 382 12.36 7.80 37.44
C HIS A 382 12.76 7.84 38.91
N GLU A 383 12.22 8.81 39.64
CA GLU A 383 12.40 8.89 41.09
C GLU A 383 11.46 7.87 41.75
N ILE A 384 12.04 6.84 42.37
CA ILE A 384 11.28 5.80 43.07
C ILE A 384 11.35 6.10 44.55
N THR A 385 10.18 6.30 45.16
CA THR A 385 10.01 6.40 46.61
C THR A 385 9.55 5.04 47.12
N LEU A 386 10.40 4.36 47.88
CA LEU A 386 10.04 3.09 48.52
C LEU A 386 9.39 3.37 49.88
N ASP A 387 8.22 2.79 50.13
CA ASP A 387 7.59 2.83 51.45
C ASP A 387 8.38 1.93 52.42
N PRO A 388 8.94 2.48 53.52
CA PRO A 388 9.76 1.74 54.47
C PRO A 388 9.05 0.54 55.11
N ASN A 389 7.71 0.54 55.13
CA ASN A 389 6.93 -0.49 55.83
C ASN A 389 6.55 -1.69 54.93
N THR A 390 6.71 -1.56 53.61
CA THR A 390 6.31 -2.58 52.63
C THR A 390 7.44 -3.03 51.69
N ALA A 391 8.59 -2.34 51.72
CA ALA A 391 9.76 -2.71 50.92
C ALA A 391 10.44 -4.00 51.43
N HIS A 392 10.89 -4.85 50.49
CA HIS A 392 11.62 -6.08 50.76
C HIS A 392 12.93 -5.78 51.51
N THR A 393 13.28 -6.57 52.53
CA THR A 393 14.39 -6.30 53.48
C THR A 393 15.79 -6.17 52.85
N GLN A 394 15.97 -6.62 51.61
CA GLN A 394 17.20 -6.47 50.84
C GLN A 394 17.32 -5.13 50.08
N LEU A 395 16.27 -4.30 50.09
CA LEU A 395 16.26 -2.97 49.48
C LEU A 395 16.27 -1.91 50.58
N SER A 396 17.46 -1.49 51.01
CA SER A 396 17.64 -0.37 51.94
C SER A 396 18.13 0.87 51.20
N VAL A 397 17.47 2.01 51.44
CA VAL A 397 17.88 3.32 50.91
C VAL A 397 18.63 4.05 52.03
N PRO A 398 19.97 4.27 51.92
CA PRO A 398 20.68 5.12 52.86
C PRO A 398 20.21 6.56 52.65
N GLY A 399 19.89 7.25 53.74
CA GLY A 399 19.33 8.61 53.71
C GLY A 399 20.20 9.62 52.99
N SER A 400 19.96 9.80 51.69
CA SER A 400 20.08 11.00 50.86
C SER A 400 19.91 10.57 49.40
N GLN A 401 18.98 11.23 48.70
CA GLN A 401 18.53 11.00 47.31
C GLN A 401 19.49 10.20 46.42
N CYS A 402 19.26 8.88 46.29
CA CYS A 402 19.89 8.06 45.28
C CYS A 402 18.90 7.83 44.12
N ARG A 403 19.24 8.32 42.92
CA ARG A 403 18.49 8.06 41.68
C ARG A 403 18.91 6.69 41.14
N TYR A 404 18.03 5.71 41.22
CA TYR A 404 18.24 4.38 40.62
C TYR A 404 17.61 4.32 39.22
N SER A 405 18.24 3.59 38.30
CA SER A 405 17.69 3.30 36.97
C SER A 405 17.47 1.79 36.90
N VAL A 406 16.22 1.34 36.88
CA VAL A 406 15.88 -0.09 36.80
C VAL A 406 15.29 -0.39 35.43
N LEU A 407 15.93 -1.29 34.69
CA LEU A 407 15.36 -1.90 33.49
C LEU A 407 14.40 -3.01 33.94
N LEU A 408 13.10 -2.72 33.94
CA LEU A 408 12.09 -3.77 33.98
C LEU A 408 12.06 -4.45 32.62
N GLN A 409 12.87 -5.50 32.44
CA GLN A 409 12.63 -6.48 31.38
C GLN A 409 11.27 -7.11 31.68
N ARG A 410 10.27 -6.84 30.84
CA ARG A 410 9.04 -7.62 30.80
C ARG A 410 9.45 -9.05 30.44
N LEU A 411 9.39 -9.96 31.43
CA LEU A 411 9.40 -11.40 31.21
C LEU A 411 8.13 -11.83 30.48
#